data_AF-B1MUR5-F1
#
_entry.id   AF-B1MUR5-F1
#
_cell.length_a   1.000
_cell.length_b   1.000
_cell.length_c   1.000
_cell.angle_alpha   90.00
_cell.angle_beta   90.00
_cell.angle_gamma   90.00
#
_symmetry.space_group_name_H-M   'P 1'
#
loop_
_entity.id
_entity.type
_entity.pdbx_description
1 polymer ?
#
loop_
_entity_poly.entity_id
_entity_poly.type
_entity_poly.pdbx_seq_one_letter_code
_entity_poly.pdbx_strand_id
1 'polypeptide(L)'
;IPTWASLGFQNAASPLMEQLIFFHDHSLTILILMISIVAFNMVTTIFNLNIDQHMLESQELELFWTIVPSFILIFIGLPSIRLLYLMDEVYKPSITIKTIGHQWYWSYEYSDFCNVEFDAYMIPSTDLSNKMFRLLDVDNRTVIPINSQVRSLITAADVLHSWAVPNLGVSADAVPGRLNQVNFYSNRPGLSFGQCSEICG
;
A
#
# COMPACT_ATOMS: atom_id res chain seq x y z
N ILE A 1 5.96 -10.53 5.60
CA ILE A 1 6.37 -9.84 6.85
C ILE A 1 7.55 -8.93 6.52
N PRO A 2 7.73 -7.79 7.22
CA PRO A 2 8.92 -6.98 7.06
C PRO A 2 10.16 -7.72 7.57
N THR A 3 11.23 -7.78 6.78
CA THR A 3 12.51 -8.36 7.18
C THR A 3 13.46 -7.26 7.64
N TRP A 4 14.42 -7.61 8.50
CA TRP A 4 15.44 -6.67 8.96
C TRP A 4 16.16 -6.01 7.79
N ALA A 5 16.32 -4.69 7.86
CA ALA A 5 16.97 -3.87 6.83
C ALA A 5 16.39 -4.02 5.41
N SER A 6 15.10 -4.35 5.28
CA SER A 6 14.43 -4.35 3.96
C SER A 6 14.35 -2.93 3.40
N LEU A 7 14.81 -2.75 2.16
CA LEU A 7 14.80 -1.46 1.46
C LEU A 7 13.53 -1.23 0.63
N GLY A 8 12.87 -2.30 0.20
CA GLY A 8 11.69 -2.24 -0.67
C GLY A 8 10.41 -2.74 0.00
N PHE A 9 9.37 -2.93 -0.81
CA PHE A 9 8.13 -3.54 -0.36
C PHE A 9 8.30 -5.00 0.06
N GLN A 10 7.33 -5.48 0.86
CA GLN A 10 7.22 -6.91 1.13
C GLN A 10 6.91 -7.68 -0.15
N ASN A 11 7.35 -8.94 -0.21
CA ASN A 11 7.01 -9.83 -1.32
C ASN A 11 5.48 -9.92 -1.48
N ALA A 12 5.01 -9.66 -2.70
CA ALA A 12 3.60 -9.71 -3.04
C ALA A 12 3.01 -11.12 -2.86
N ALA A 13 1.80 -11.16 -2.33
CA ALA A 13 0.95 -12.35 -2.20
C ALA A 13 -0.38 -12.20 -2.96
N SER A 14 -0.53 -11.13 -3.74
CA SER A 14 -1.68 -10.89 -4.63
C SER A 14 -1.18 -10.40 -6.00
N PRO A 15 -1.89 -10.72 -7.10
CA PRO A 15 -1.57 -10.16 -8.42
C PRO A 15 -1.60 -8.63 -8.43
N LEU A 16 -2.46 -8.03 -7.62
CA LEU A 16 -2.59 -6.59 -7.49
C LEU A 16 -1.33 -5.95 -6.87
N MET A 17 -0.81 -6.56 -5.80
CA MET A 17 0.42 -6.08 -5.17
C MET A 17 1.64 -6.27 -6.09
N GLU A 18 1.66 -7.30 -6.93
CA GLU A 18 2.70 -7.44 -7.97
C GLU A 18 2.66 -6.26 -8.96
N GLN A 19 1.46 -5.86 -9.43
CA GLN A 19 1.31 -4.68 -10.30
C GLN A 19 1.70 -3.37 -9.59
N LEU A 20 1.38 -3.23 -8.30
CA LEU A 20 1.81 -2.08 -7.49
C LEU A 20 3.34 -1.99 -7.39
N ILE A 21 4.03 -3.12 -7.21
CA ILE A 21 5.50 -3.15 -7.19
C ILE A 21 6.07 -2.77 -8.56
N PHE A 22 5.52 -3.30 -9.66
CA PHE A 22 5.96 -2.90 -11.01
C PHE A 22 5.74 -1.41 -11.28
N PHE A 23 4.60 -0.86 -10.86
CA PHE A 23 4.31 0.56 -10.98
C PHE A 23 5.27 1.41 -10.13
N HIS A 24 5.53 1.00 -8.90
CA HIS A 24 6.52 1.64 -8.05
C HIS A 24 7.89 1.67 -8.71
N ASP A 25 8.38 0.53 -9.21
CA ASP A 25 9.71 0.45 -9.83
C ASP A 25 9.78 1.34 -11.08
N HIS A 26 8.75 1.34 -11.92
CA HIS A 26 8.63 2.26 -13.06
C HIS A 26 8.73 3.72 -12.62
N SER A 27 7.95 4.13 -11.62
CA SER A 27 7.98 5.50 -11.09
C SER A 27 9.34 5.87 -10.48
N LEU A 28 9.95 4.94 -9.74
CA LEU A 28 11.22 5.14 -9.05
C LEU A 28 12.37 5.30 -10.06
N THR A 29 12.38 4.52 -11.15
CA THR A 29 13.40 4.67 -12.21
C THR A 29 13.36 6.06 -12.85
N ILE A 30 12.16 6.59 -13.11
CA ILE A 30 11.97 7.94 -13.64
C ILE A 30 12.43 9.00 -12.63
N LEU A 31 12.10 8.85 -11.35
CA LEU A 31 12.53 9.78 -10.31
C LEU A 31 14.04 9.79 -10.12
N ILE A 32 14.69 8.63 -10.14
CA ILE A 32 16.16 8.52 -10.07
C ILE A 32 16.80 9.21 -11.29
N LEU A 33 16.25 9.01 -12.49
CA LEU A 33 16.71 9.71 -13.69
C LEU A 33 16.62 11.23 -13.51
N MET A 34 15.49 11.76 -13.05
CA MET A 34 15.31 13.20 -12.81
C MET A 34 16.29 13.74 -11.78
N ILE A 35 16.43 13.06 -10.64
CA ILE A 35 17.36 13.48 -9.57
C ILE A 35 18.80 13.47 -10.08
N SER A 36 19.21 12.45 -10.85
CA SER A 36 20.56 12.37 -11.40
C SER A 36 20.87 13.50 -12.40
N ILE A 37 19.92 13.88 -13.26
CA ILE A 37 20.07 15.00 -14.20
C ILE A 37 20.19 16.33 -13.45
N VAL A 38 19.32 16.55 -12.45
CA VAL A 38 19.35 17.78 -11.63
C VAL A 38 20.66 17.85 -10.84
N ALA A 39 21.07 16.75 -10.19
CA ALA A 39 22.32 16.67 -9.45
C ALA A 39 23.53 16.94 -10.36
N PHE A 40 23.54 16.36 -11.57
CA PHE A 40 24.58 16.64 -12.57
C PHE A 40 24.64 18.12 -12.93
N ASN A 41 23.50 18.76 -13.23
CA ASN A 41 23.44 20.19 -13.55
C ASN A 41 23.90 21.07 -12.37
N MET A 42 23.53 20.73 -11.13
CA MET A 42 24.02 21.45 -9.96
C MET A 42 25.53 21.32 -9.81
N VAL A 43 26.07 20.11 -9.95
CA VAL A 43 27.52 19.86 -9.87
C VAL A 43 28.27 20.63 -10.96
N THR A 44 27.79 20.60 -12.21
CA THR A 44 28.46 21.31 -13.31
C THR A 44 28.44 22.82 -13.12
N THR A 45 27.33 23.41 -12.65
CA THR A 45 27.27 24.86 -12.38
C THR A 45 28.22 25.30 -11.26
N ILE A 46 28.45 24.47 -10.24
CA ILE A 46 29.40 24.77 -9.16
C ILE A 46 30.85 24.75 -9.66
N PHE A 47 31.20 23.81 -10.54
CA PHE A 47 32.57 23.66 -11.05
C PHE A 47 32.85 24.48 -12.32
N ASN A 48 31.85 25.11 -12.92
CA ASN A 48 32.02 25.88 -14.13
C ASN A 48 32.73 27.21 -13.85
N LEU A 49 33.86 27.44 -14.52
CA LEU A 49 34.65 28.67 -14.41
C LEU A 49 34.15 29.78 -15.35
N ASN A 50 33.39 29.42 -16.39
CA ASN A 50 32.91 30.37 -17.39
C ASN A 50 31.63 31.03 -16.89
N ILE A 51 31.75 32.28 -16.45
CA ILE A 51 30.63 33.08 -15.93
C ILE A 51 30.07 33.94 -17.08
N ASP A 52 28.79 33.75 -17.39
CA ASP A 52 28.00 34.70 -18.17
C ASP A 52 26.96 35.36 -17.26
N GLN A 53 26.91 36.69 -17.29
CA GLN A 53 26.00 37.52 -16.49
C GLN A 53 24.92 38.19 -17.34
N HIS A 54 24.98 38.07 -18.67
CA HIS A 54 24.12 38.82 -19.58
C HIS A 54 22.85 38.05 -19.98
N MET A 55 22.83 36.73 -19.84
CA MET A 55 21.63 35.91 -20.09
C MET A 55 20.64 36.00 -18.91
N LEU A 56 19.65 36.88 -19.00
CA LEU A 56 18.61 37.05 -17.98
C LEU A 56 17.36 36.18 -18.24
N GLU A 57 17.02 35.94 -19.50
CA GLU A 57 15.83 35.17 -19.90
C GLU A 57 16.12 34.31 -21.13
N SER A 58 15.41 33.19 -21.24
CA SER A 58 15.46 32.32 -22.43
C SER A 58 14.14 31.58 -22.60
N GLN A 59 13.30 32.10 -23.50
CA GLN A 59 11.98 31.52 -23.78
C GLN A 59 12.07 30.08 -24.30
N GLU A 60 13.12 29.77 -25.08
CA GLU A 60 13.33 28.42 -25.62
C GLU A 60 13.63 27.41 -24.50
N LEU A 61 14.43 27.81 -23.50
CA LEU A 61 14.76 26.97 -22.34
C LEU A 61 13.55 26.78 -21.42
N GLU A 62 12.76 27.84 -21.23
CA GLU A 62 11.50 27.80 -20.50
C GLU A 62 10.49 26.84 -21.12
N LEU A 63 10.35 26.91 -22.45
CA LEU A 63 9.50 26.00 -23.19
C LEU A 63 9.98 24.55 -23.03
N PHE A 64 11.28 24.33 -23.12
CA PHE A 64 11.89 23.00 -22.99
C PHE A 64 11.60 22.35 -21.63
N TRP A 65 11.91 23.03 -20.52
CA TRP A 65 11.68 22.46 -19.18
C TRP A 65 10.20 22.44 -18.77
N THR A 66 9.29 23.04 -19.53
CA THR A 66 7.85 22.95 -19.30
C THR A 66 7.26 21.74 -20.03
N ILE A 67 7.67 21.53 -21.28
CA ILE A 67 7.19 20.41 -22.12
C ILE A 67 7.73 19.07 -21.60
N VAL A 68 9.03 18.98 -21.28
CA VAL A 68 9.66 17.70 -20.88
C VAL A 68 9.01 17.09 -19.63
N PRO A 69 8.84 17.79 -18.50
CA PRO A 69 8.16 17.25 -17.33
C PRO A 69 6.69 16.91 -17.58
N SER A 70 6.00 17.68 -18.44
CA SER A 70 4.61 17.39 -18.81
C SER A 70 4.49 16.00 -19.47
N PHE A 71 5.40 15.65 -20.39
CA PHE A 71 5.44 14.30 -20.96
C PHE A 71 5.80 13.24 -19.93
N ILE A 72 6.76 13.50 -19.04
CA ILE A 72 7.13 12.56 -17.96
C ILE A 72 5.94 12.24 -17.06
N LEU A 73 5.13 13.24 -16.70
CA LEU A 73 3.92 13.04 -15.91
C LEU A 73 2.90 12.15 -16.62
N ILE A 74 2.76 12.26 -17.95
CA ILE A 74 1.89 11.36 -18.73
C ILE A 74 2.38 9.91 -18.63
N PHE A 75 3.70 9.68 -18.74
CA PHE A 75 4.28 8.33 -18.62
C PHE A 75 4.13 7.70 -17.23
N ILE A 76 4.02 8.50 -16.17
CA ILE A 76 3.70 8.01 -14.82
C ILE A 76 2.17 7.84 -14.66
N GLY A 77 1.38 8.79 -15.17
CA GLY A 77 -0.07 8.84 -14.98
C GLY A 77 -0.82 7.71 -15.68
N LEU A 78 -0.44 7.34 -16.91
CA LEU A 78 -1.13 6.28 -17.67
C LEU A 78 -1.14 4.91 -16.95
N PRO A 79 0.00 4.34 -16.50
CA PRO A 79 -0.02 3.08 -15.76
C PRO A 79 -0.71 3.20 -14.39
N SER A 80 -0.62 4.37 -13.73
CA SER A 80 -1.29 4.64 -12.46
C SER A 80 -2.82 4.55 -12.58
N ILE A 81 -3.40 5.24 -13.56
CA ILE A 81 -4.84 5.24 -13.80
C ILE A 81 -5.32 3.84 -14.18
N ARG A 82 -4.58 3.13 -15.04
CA ARG A 82 -4.91 1.73 -15.37
C ARG A 82 -5.00 0.85 -14.12
N LEU A 83 -4.03 0.99 -13.21
CA LEU A 83 -4.01 0.20 -11.97
C LEU A 83 -5.15 0.57 -11.02
N LEU A 84 -5.49 1.86 -10.93
CA LEU A 84 -6.63 2.34 -10.14
C LEU A 84 -7.94 1.67 -10.58
N TYR A 85 -8.19 1.58 -11.90
CA TYR A 85 -9.38 0.91 -12.41
C TYR A 85 -9.37 -0.61 -12.17
N LEU A 86 -8.19 -1.25 -12.21
CA LEU A 86 -8.07 -2.68 -11.86
C LEU A 86 -8.36 -2.93 -10.37
N MET A 87 -8.02 -1.99 -9.50
CA MET A 87 -8.33 -2.08 -8.06
C MET A 87 -9.83 -1.95 -7.78
N ASP A 88 -10.53 -1.10 -8.53
CA ASP A 88 -11.96 -0.82 -8.34
C ASP A 88 -12.87 -1.82 -9.07
N GLU A 89 -12.30 -2.73 -9.87
CA GLU A 89 -13.09 -3.70 -10.63
C GLU A 89 -13.90 -4.62 -9.68
N VAL A 90 -15.22 -4.67 -9.91
CA VAL A 90 -16.14 -5.43 -9.06
C VAL A 90 -16.13 -6.89 -9.48
N TYR A 91 -15.28 -7.66 -8.83
CA TYR A 91 -15.32 -9.12 -8.91
C TYR A 91 -16.49 -9.71 -8.12
N LYS A 92 -16.98 -10.88 -8.56
CA LYS A 92 -17.89 -11.71 -7.75
C LYS A 92 -17.05 -12.38 -6.65
N PRO A 93 -17.20 -12.02 -5.37
CA PRO A 93 -16.44 -12.65 -4.30
C PRO A 93 -16.96 -14.07 -4.05
N SER A 94 -16.08 -14.95 -3.63
CA SER A 94 -16.45 -16.28 -3.12
C SER A 94 -16.80 -16.25 -1.64
N ILE A 95 -16.19 -15.34 -0.88
CA ILE A 95 -16.42 -15.15 0.56
C ILE A 95 -16.45 -13.65 0.88
N THR A 96 -17.37 -13.26 1.75
CA THR A 96 -17.46 -11.96 2.38
C THR A 96 -17.08 -12.06 3.85
N ILE A 97 -16.17 -11.18 4.28
CA ILE A 97 -15.74 -11.04 5.67
C ILE A 97 -16.04 -9.62 6.09
N LYS A 98 -16.66 -9.42 7.24
CA LYS A 98 -16.79 -8.10 7.84
C LYS A 98 -15.73 -7.95 8.91
N THR A 99 -15.04 -6.83 8.87
CA THR A 99 -13.93 -6.50 9.76
C THR A 99 -14.29 -5.23 10.51
N ILE A 100 -14.34 -5.32 11.83
CA ILE A 100 -14.76 -4.22 12.69
C ILE A 100 -13.61 -3.86 13.64
N GLY A 101 -13.15 -2.62 13.54
CA GLY A 101 -12.13 -2.06 14.44
C GLY A 101 -12.72 -1.61 15.77
N HIS A 102 -11.98 -1.90 16.86
CA HIS A 102 -12.26 -1.49 18.23
C HIS A 102 -10.95 -1.02 18.91
N GLN A 103 -11.04 -0.24 19.97
CA GLN A 103 -9.92 0.12 20.84
C GLN A 103 -9.59 -1.04 21.81
N TRP A 104 -8.52 -1.82 21.65
CA TRP A 104 -7.51 -1.88 20.58
C TRP A 104 -7.39 -3.32 20.07
N TYR A 105 -8.40 -3.76 19.29
CA TYR A 105 -8.48 -5.10 18.71
C TYR A 105 -9.37 -5.09 17.46
N TRP A 106 -9.37 -6.20 16.72
CA TRP A 106 -10.24 -6.38 15.57
C TRP A 106 -11.22 -7.51 15.82
N SER A 107 -12.46 -7.36 15.35
CA SER A 107 -13.44 -8.46 15.31
C SER A 107 -13.77 -8.79 13.86
N TYR A 108 -13.99 -10.07 13.60
CA TYR A 108 -14.25 -10.59 12.26
C TYR A 108 -15.55 -11.39 12.26
N GLU A 109 -16.46 -11.05 11.35
CA GLU A 109 -17.71 -11.78 11.11
C GLU A 109 -17.66 -12.42 9.71
N TYR A 110 -17.87 -13.73 9.63
CA TYR A 110 -17.99 -14.45 8.36
C TYR A 110 -19.46 -14.71 8.05
N SER A 111 -20.10 -13.76 7.35
CA SER A 111 -21.55 -13.77 7.11
C SER A 111 -22.04 -14.93 6.24
N ASP A 112 -21.16 -15.50 5.41
CA ASP A 112 -21.51 -16.56 4.47
C ASP A 112 -21.58 -17.95 5.14
N PHE A 113 -21.08 -18.06 6.37
CA PHE A 113 -21.13 -19.28 7.19
C PHE A 113 -22.06 -19.08 8.39
N CYS A 114 -22.42 -20.17 9.08
CA CYS A 114 -23.30 -20.11 10.25
C CYS A 114 -22.66 -19.35 11.43
N ASN A 115 -22.88 -18.03 11.50
CA ASN A 115 -22.53 -17.11 12.59
C ASN A 115 -21.13 -17.35 13.18
N VAL A 116 -20.12 -17.38 12.32
CA VAL A 116 -18.73 -17.44 12.77
C VAL A 116 -18.25 -16.02 13.04
N GLU A 117 -18.11 -15.69 14.31
CA GLU A 117 -17.64 -14.40 14.80
C GLU A 117 -16.56 -14.62 15.86
N PHE A 118 -15.49 -13.83 15.81
CA PHE A 118 -14.43 -13.86 16.82
C PHE A 118 -13.67 -12.54 16.89
N ASP A 119 -13.05 -12.32 18.04
CA ASP A 119 -12.13 -11.22 18.28
C ASP A 119 -10.68 -11.67 18.08
N ALA A 120 -9.84 -10.77 17.58
CA ALA A 120 -8.42 -10.95 17.37
C ALA A 120 -7.64 -9.89 18.18
N TYR A 121 -7.03 -10.33 19.27
CA TYR A 121 -6.18 -9.53 20.15
C TYR A 121 -4.70 -9.81 19.90
N MET A 122 -3.87 -8.78 20.04
CA MET A 122 -2.42 -8.94 20.02
C MET A 122 -1.95 -9.76 21.22
N ILE A 123 -1.11 -10.77 20.98
CA ILE A 123 -0.57 -11.59 22.06
C ILE A 123 0.46 -10.77 22.87
N PRO A 124 0.33 -10.68 24.22
CA PRO A 124 1.29 -9.98 25.07
C PRO A 124 2.69 -10.58 24.99
N SER A 125 3.73 -9.75 25.12
CA SER A 125 5.14 -10.18 25.03
C SER A 125 5.56 -11.27 26.02
N THR A 126 4.86 -11.39 27.14
CA THR A 126 5.10 -12.41 28.17
C THR A 126 4.65 -13.81 27.73
N ASP A 127 3.64 -13.87 26.86
CA ASP A 127 2.94 -15.09 26.48
C ASP A 127 3.40 -15.58 25.09
N LEU A 128 4.35 -14.88 24.48
CA LEU A 128 4.89 -15.20 23.17
C LEU A 128 5.75 -16.48 23.21
N SER A 129 5.42 -17.42 22.34
CA SER A 129 6.26 -18.59 22.04
C SER A 129 7.42 -18.20 21.12
N ASN A 130 8.52 -18.97 21.14
CA ASN A 130 9.75 -18.70 20.37
C ASN A 130 9.57 -18.58 18.83
N LYS A 131 8.41 -18.99 18.28
CA LYS A 131 8.13 -18.94 16.84
C LYS A 131 7.22 -17.77 16.43
N MET A 132 6.77 -16.98 17.39
CA MET A 132 5.84 -15.87 17.17
C MET A 132 6.58 -14.54 17.11
N PHE A 133 6.00 -13.60 16.36
CA PHE A 133 6.52 -12.26 16.14
C PHE A 133 5.91 -11.29 17.14
N ARG A 134 6.80 -10.59 17.86
CA ARG A 134 6.43 -9.52 18.78
C ARG A 134 5.64 -8.42 18.05
N LEU A 135 4.51 -8.01 18.63
CA LEU A 135 3.59 -6.98 18.11
C LEU A 135 2.87 -7.29 16.79
N LEU A 136 2.95 -8.52 16.29
CA LEU A 136 2.31 -8.92 15.02
C LEU A 136 1.39 -10.12 15.19
N ASP A 137 1.74 -11.07 16.06
CA ASP A 137 0.89 -12.24 16.29
C ASP A 137 -0.34 -11.91 17.13
N VAL A 138 -1.45 -12.53 16.72
CA VAL A 138 -2.75 -12.45 17.36
C VAL A 138 -3.19 -13.82 17.85
N ASP A 139 -4.09 -13.84 18.83
CA ASP A 139 -4.69 -15.06 19.38
C ASP A 139 -5.51 -15.83 18.33
N ASN A 140 -6.41 -15.15 17.63
CA ASN A 140 -7.26 -15.69 16.59
C ASN A 140 -6.92 -15.07 15.24
N ARG A 141 -6.53 -15.90 14.27
CA ARG A 141 -6.16 -15.47 12.92
C ARG A 141 -7.35 -15.56 11.97
N THR A 142 -7.54 -14.54 11.15
CA THR A 142 -8.49 -14.54 10.05
C THR A 142 -8.03 -15.47 8.94
N VAL A 143 -8.78 -16.55 8.71
CA VAL A 143 -8.49 -17.55 7.67
C VAL A 143 -9.24 -17.19 6.39
N ILE A 144 -8.54 -17.24 5.26
CA ILE A 144 -9.12 -17.02 3.93
C ILE A 144 -8.71 -18.16 2.97
N PRO A 145 -9.52 -18.51 1.97
CA PRO A 145 -9.13 -19.49 0.97
C PRO A 145 -8.12 -18.88 -0.01
N ILE A 146 -7.08 -19.66 -0.32
CA ILE A 146 -6.17 -19.34 -1.42
C ILE A 146 -6.91 -19.42 -2.76
N ASN A 147 -6.44 -18.66 -3.75
CA ASN A 147 -6.92 -18.65 -5.12
C ASN A 147 -8.42 -18.33 -5.25
N SER A 148 -8.90 -17.47 -4.37
CA SER A 148 -10.30 -17.09 -4.29
C SER A 148 -10.42 -15.59 -4.07
N GLN A 149 -11.49 -14.99 -4.61
CA GLN A 149 -11.75 -13.58 -4.45
C GLN A 149 -12.46 -13.34 -3.12
N VAL A 150 -11.83 -12.58 -2.22
CA VAL A 150 -12.38 -12.23 -0.91
C VAL A 150 -12.85 -10.78 -0.95
N ARG A 151 -14.06 -10.55 -0.44
CA ARG A 151 -14.57 -9.20 -0.15
C ARG A 151 -14.44 -8.95 1.35
N SER A 152 -13.73 -7.90 1.73
CA SER A 152 -13.74 -7.39 3.11
C SER A 152 -14.63 -6.15 3.21
N LEU A 153 -15.50 -6.14 4.22
CA LEU A 153 -16.38 -5.05 4.60
C LEU A 153 -15.84 -4.43 5.89
N ILE A 154 -15.20 -3.27 5.78
CA ILE A 154 -14.41 -2.66 6.85
C ILE A 154 -15.20 -1.50 7.46
N THR A 155 -15.36 -1.53 8.77
CA THR A 155 -16.02 -0.47 9.58
C THR A 155 -15.36 -0.41 10.95
N ALA A 156 -15.70 0.60 11.76
CA ALA A 156 -15.33 0.65 13.17
C ALA A 156 -16.56 0.72 14.07
N ALA A 157 -16.41 0.31 15.32
CA ALA A 157 -17.43 0.44 16.37
C ALA A 157 -17.26 1.70 17.23
N ASP A 158 -16.06 2.28 17.27
CA ASP A 158 -15.71 3.41 18.15
C ASP A 158 -15.08 4.61 17.43
N VAL A 159 -13.77 4.60 17.20
CA VAL A 159 -12.98 5.66 16.58
C VAL A 159 -12.54 5.25 15.17
N LEU A 160 -11.74 6.10 14.51
CA LEU A 160 -11.13 5.74 13.25
C LEU A 160 -10.05 4.68 13.47
N HIS A 161 -10.07 3.65 12.63
CA HIS A 161 -9.00 2.67 12.46
C HIS A 161 -8.69 2.52 10.97
N SER A 162 -7.65 1.79 10.61
CA SER A 162 -7.43 1.40 9.21
C SER A 162 -6.91 -0.01 9.12
N TRP A 163 -7.62 -0.85 8.36
CA TRP A 163 -7.30 -2.25 8.17
C TRP A 163 -6.35 -2.39 6.98
N ALA A 164 -5.10 -2.77 7.25
CA ALA A 164 -4.07 -2.86 6.23
C ALA A 164 -3.32 -4.19 6.28
N VAL A 165 -3.16 -4.82 5.12
CA VAL A 165 -2.36 -6.03 4.91
C VAL A 165 -1.41 -5.80 3.72
N PRO A 166 -0.17 -5.31 3.98
CA PRO A 166 0.69 -4.79 2.92
C PRO A 166 1.07 -5.79 1.83
N ASN A 167 1.31 -7.06 2.14
CA ASN A 167 1.70 -8.05 1.12
C ASN A 167 0.55 -8.41 0.16
N LEU A 168 -0.71 -8.15 0.54
CA LEU A 168 -1.87 -8.29 -0.33
C LEU A 168 -2.18 -6.99 -1.09
N GLY A 169 -1.50 -5.88 -0.76
CA GLY A 169 -1.74 -4.57 -1.38
C GLY A 169 -3.08 -3.95 -0.97
N VAL A 170 -3.55 -4.25 0.25
CA VAL A 170 -4.85 -3.80 0.75
C VAL A 170 -4.66 -2.87 1.94
N SER A 171 -5.34 -1.73 1.89
CA SER A 171 -5.50 -0.80 3.01
C SER A 171 -6.82 -0.06 2.84
N ALA A 172 -7.66 -0.04 3.88
CA ALA A 172 -8.86 0.80 3.90
C ALA A 172 -9.27 1.16 5.31
N ASP A 173 -9.79 2.38 5.44
CA ASP A 173 -10.17 2.93 6.72
C ASP A 173 -11.45 2.27 7.25
N ALA A 174 -11.44 2.00 8.53
CA ALA A 174 -12.57 1.58 9.33
C ALA A 174 -13.15 2.84 9.98
N VAL A 175 -14.27 3.31 9.43
CA VAL A 175 -14.93 4.56 9.84
C VAL A 175 -16.25 4.22 10.53
N PRO A 176 -16.52 4.70 11.75
CA PRO A 176 -17.79 4.47 12.42
C PRO A 176 -18.97 4.96 11.56
N GLY A 177 -19.97 4.11 11.37
CA GLY A 177 -21.17 4.43 10.57
C GLY A 177 -20.97 4.38 9.05
N ARG A 178 -19.79 3.97 8.55
CA ARG A 178 -19.53 3.74 7.12
C ARG A 178 -18.94 2.36 6.90
N LEU A 179 -19.47 1.67 5.91
CA LEU A 179 -19.08 0.32 5.56
C LEU A 179 -18.28 0.36 4.25
N ASN A 180 -16.95 0.39 4.37
CA ASN A 180 -16.03 0.39 3.23
C ASN A 180 -15.87 -1.02 2.67
N GLN A 181 -15.78 -1.15 1.35
CA GLN A 181 -15.58 -2.43 0.69
C GLN A 181 -14.20 -2.46 0.06
N VAL A 182 -13.45 -3.54 0.31
CA VAL A 182 -12.23 -3.85 -0.45
C VAL A 182 -12.26 -5.29 -0.93
N ASN A 183 -11.85 -5.48 -2.17
CA ASN A 183 -11.73 -6.76 -2.83
C ASN A 183 -10.26 -7.15 -2.91
N PHE A 184 -9.92 -8.38 -2.55
CA PHE A 184 -8.55 -8.88 -2.67
C PHE A 184 -8.48 -10.38 -2.93
N TYR A 185 -7.29 -10.82 -3.33
CA TYR A 185 -7.01 -12.19 -3.75
C TYR A 185 -5.65 -12.63 -3.20
N SER A 186 -5.55 -13.86 -2.68
CA SER A 186 -4.28 -14.44 -2.26
C SER A 186 -3.83 -15.53 -3.23
N ASN A 187 -2.64 -15.40 -3.82
CA ASN A 187 -2.06 -16.37 -4.75
C ASN A 187 -1.14 -17.41 -4.08
N ARG A 188 -0.84 -17.25 -2.79
CA ARG A 188 0.11 -18.10 -2.05
C ARG A 188 -0.45 -18.49 -0.69
N PRO A 189 -0.22 -19.74 -0.23
CA PRO A 189 -0.58 -20.13 1.12
C PRO A 189 0.44 -19.56 2.10
N GLY A 190 0.01 -19.23 3.31
CA GLY A 190 0.90 -18.77 4.37
C GLY A 190 0.24 -17.77 5.30
N LEU A 191 1.08 -17.09 6.10
CA LEU A 191 0.67 -16.05 7.02
C LEU A 191 0.98 -14.68 6.41
N SER A 192 -0.06 -13.87 6.30
CA SER A 192 0.02 -12.45 5.92
C SER A 192 -0.24 -11.63 7.18
N PHE A 193 0.61 -10.65 7.44
CA PHE A 193 0.52 -9.81 8.62
C PHE A 193 0.20 -8.38 8.22
N GLY A 194 -0.53 -7.70 9.10
CA GLY A 194 -1.00 -6.33 8.97
C GLY A 194 -0.97 -5.62 10.31
N GLN A 195 -1.09 -4.30 10.30
CA GLN A 195 -1.20 -3.47 11.50
C GLN A 195 -2.24 -2.37 11.26
N CYS A 196 -2.82 -1.84 12.34
CA CYS A 196 -3.68 -0.67 12.24
C CYS A 196 -2.86 0.49 11.66
N SER A 197 -3.38 1.12 10.60
CA SER A 197 -2.69 2.20 9.86
C SER A 197 -3.29 3.58 10.08
N GLU A 198 -4.14 3.74 11.11
CA GLU A 198 -4.74 5.01 11.51
C GLU A 198 -4.56 5.21 13.03
N ILE A 199 -4.41 6.45 13.48
CA ILE A 199 -4.26 6.75 14.89
C ILE A 199 -5.59 6.51 15.63
N CYS A 200 -5.59 5.60 16.59
CA CYS A 200 -6.81 5.12 17.27
C CYS A 200 -6.81 5.28 18.80
N GLY A 201 -5.89 6.09 19.35
CA GLY A 201 -5.76 6.36 20.79
C GLY A 201 -4.50 5.80 21.40
#